data_AF-A0A9P0LKM9-F1
#
_entry.id   AF-A0A9P0LKM9-F1
#
_cell.length_a   1.000
_cell.length_b   1.000
_cell.length_c   1.000
_cell.angle_alpha   90.00
_cell.angle_beta   90.00
_cell.angle_gamma   90.00
#
_symmetry.space_group_name_H-M   'P 1'
#
loop_
_entity.id
_entity.type
_entity.pdbx_description
1 polymer ?
#
loop_
_entity_poly.entity_id
_entity_poly.type
_entity_poly.pdbx_seq_one_letter_code
_entity_poly.pdbx_strand_id
1 'polypeptide(L)'
;MTTWRHKLAAIFYGPSWQPGKPRLGLEEDKVKVVPRPVYDVRIPLWCNIYLLIHFSIMVYGFHLLAVHHVGLNPLTVLTFVIYIIGSLTAIGMLFDNKPNACVFELCRCMVLVTLIQRMQFININENLLLTFEIFFVLSGLFWFLQSIKVLQISSKIKLH
;
A
#
# COMPACT_ATOMS: atom_id res chain seq x y z
N MET A 1 29.95 16.15 -17.37
CA MET A 1 29.27 15.14 -18.21
C MET A 1 28.42 15.82 -19.29
N THR A 2 29.01 16.21 -20.43
CA THR A 2 28.33 17.07 -21.42
C THR A 2 27.90 16.35 -22.71
N THR A 3 28.48 15.18 -23.02
CA THR A 3 28.24 14.46 -24.28
C THR A 3 27.56 13.11 -24.03
N TRP A 4 26.69 12.67 -24.96
CA TRP A 4 26.00 11.36 -24.92
C TRP A 4 26.94 10.17 -24.79
N ARG A 5 28.12 10.22 -25.45
CA ARG A 5 29.17 9.20 -25.32
C ARG A 5 29.62 9.01 -23.88
N HIS A 6 29.74 10.10 -23.10
CA HIS A 6 30.14 10.02 -21.69
C HIS A 6 29.03 9.42 -20.82
N LYS A 7 27.75 9.62 -21.16
CA LYS A 7 26.63 8.98 -20.46
C LYS A 7 26.62 7.46 -20.69
N LEU A 8 26.83 7.02 -21.93
CA LEU A 8 26.92 5.59 -22.25
C LEU A 8 28.14 4.95 -21.57
N ALA A 9 29.29 5.60 -21.63
CA ALA A 9 30.50 5.11 -20.95
C ALA A 9 30.30 4.96 -19.43
N ALA A 10 29.62 5.89 -18.75
CA ALA A 10 29.29 5.75 -17.33
C ALA A 10 28.40 4.54 -17.01
N ILE A 11 27.48 4.15 -17.91
CA ILE A 11 26.64 2.96 -17.74
C ILE A 11 27.47 1.67 -17.90
N PHE A 12 28.31 1.60 -18.94
CA PHE A 12 29.09 0.40 -19.24
C PHE A 12 30.32 0.20 -18.34
N TYR A 13 30.88 1.29 -17.82
CA TYR A 13 32.11 1.28 -17.05
C TYR A 13 31.89 1.46 -15.55
N GLY A 14 30.67 1.82 -15.15
CA GLY A 14 30.25 1.93 -13.77
C GLY A 14 30.12 3.38 -13.29
N PRO A 15 29.40 3.59 -12.17
CA PRO A 15 29.00 4.91 -11.69
C PRO A 15 30.17 5.83 -11.30
N SER A 16 31.35 5.25 -11.03
CA SER A 16 32.57 6.00 -10.68
C SER A 16 33.37 6.47 -11.90
N TRP A 17 32.99 6.10 -13.13
CA TRP A 17 33.71 6.49 -14.34
C TRP A 17 33.46 7.97 -14.71
N GLN A 18 34.52 8.68 -15.10
CA GLN A 18 34.46 10.07 -15.56
C GLN A 18 35.31 10.27 -16.84
N PRO A 19 34.99 11.27 -17.67
CA PRO A 19 35.78 11.57 -18.87
C PRO A 19 37.24 11.85 -18.52
N GLY A 20 38.17 11.12 -19.14
CA GLY A 20 39.60 11.22 -18.89
C GLY A 20 40.13 10.35 -17.74
N LYS A 21 39.27 9.63 -17.01
CA LYS A 21 39.69 8.67 -15.96
C LYS A 21 39.74 7.22 -16.49
N PRO A 22 40.47 6.30 -15.82
CA PRO A 22 40.50 4.87 -16.18
C PRO A 22 39.10 4.27 -16.23
N ARG A 23 38.96 3.13 -16.93
CA ARG A 23 37.66 2.45 -17.10
C ARG A 23 36.93 2.22 -15.78
N LEU A 24 37.60 1.80 -14.70
CA LEU A 24 36.95 1.55 -13.41
C LEU A 24 36.75 2.80 -12.52
N GLY A 25 37.06 4.00 -13.03
CA GLY A 25 37.16 5.20 -12.22
C GLY A 25 38.39 5.18 -11.32
N LEU A 26 38.54 6.19 -10.46
CA LEU A 26 39.55 6.20 -9.40
C LEU A 26 38.93 5.70 -8.10
N GLU A 27 39.73 5.03 -7.26
CA GLU A 27 39.29 4.52 -5.96
C GLU A 27 38.77 5.64 -5.05
N GLU A 28 39.36 6.83 -5.15
CA GLU A 28 38.93 8.04 -4.44
C GLU A 28 37.53 8.56 -4.85
N ASP A 29 37.09 8.26 -6.07
CA ASP A 29 35.76 8.65 -6.58
C ASP A 29 34.68 7.60 -6.27
N LYS A 30 35.04 6.47 -5.64
CA LYS A 30 34.04 5.47 -5.25
C LYS A 30 33.17 6.04 -4.15
N VAL A 31 31.87 6.03 -4.41
CA VAL A 31 30.87 6.41 -3.42
C VAL A 31 31.04 5.49 -2.22
N LYS A 32 31.35 6.07 -1.06
CA LYS A 32 31.40 5.34 0.20
C LYS A 32 29.99 4.84 0.51
N VAL A 33 29.75 3.55 0.31
CA VAL A 33 28.48 2.91 0.64
C VAL A 33 28.39 2.87 2.16
N VAL A 34 27.66 3.84 2.72
CA VAL A 34 27.30 3.80 4.14
C VAL A 34 26.30 2.66 4.36
N PRO A 35 26.39 1.94 5.49
CA PRO A 35 25.39 0.93 5.82
C PRO A 35 24.03 1.60 5.94
N ARG A 36 23.09 1.17 5.08
CA ARG A 36 21.68 1.58 5.16
C ARG A 36 21.02 0.75 6.27
N PRO A 37 20.15 1.34 7.11
CA PRO A 37 19.36 0.56 8.05
C PRO A 37 18.55 -0.49 7.29
N VAL A 38 18.70 -1.76 7.68
CA VAL A 38 17.93 -2.86 7.10
C VAL A 38 16.46 -2.62 7.45
N TYR A 39 15.60 -2.72 6.43
CA TYR A 39 14.16 -2.65 6.63
C TYR A 39 13.70 -3.94 7.33
N ASP A 40 13.47 -3.86 8.64
CA ASP A 40 12.96 -4.96 9.50
C ASP A 40 11.70 -4.49 10.24
N VAL A 41 10.61 -4.27 9.50
CA VAL A 41 9.31 -3.95 10.09
C VAL A 41 8.63 -5.25 10.51
N ARG A 42 8.57 -5.49 11.82
CA ARG A 42 7.90 -6.67 12.39
C ARG A 42 6.49 -6.31 12.82
N ILE A 43 5.50 -6.79 12.07
CA ILE A 43 4.08 -6.72 12.44
C ILE A 43 3.62 -8.03 13.08
N PRO A 44 2.69 -7.98 14.06
CA PRO A 44 2.20 -9.17 14.72
C PRO A 44 1.39 -10.05 13.76
N LEU A 45 1.36 -11.37 14.01
CA LEU A 45 0.71 -12.36 13.13
C LEU A 45 -0.78 -12.05 12.87
N TRP A 46 -1.51 -11.59 13.88
CA TRP A 46 -2.92 -11.24 13.72
C TRP A 46 -3.13 -10.07 12.74
N CYS A 47 -2.19 -9.11 12.70
CA CYS A 47 -2.21 -8.00 11.76
C CYS A 47 -1.94 -8.50 10.33
N ASN A 48 -0.99 -9.43 10.16
CA ASN A 48 -0.79 -10.10 8.87
C ASN A 48 -2.06 -10.79 8.36
N ILE A 49 -2.75 -11.56 9.21
CA ILE A 49 -3.99 -12.25 8.85
C ILE A 49 -5.09 -11.24 8.49
N TYR A 50 -5.24 -10.19 9.29
CA TYR A 50 -6.18 -9.10 9.02
C TYR A 50 -5.93 -8.48 7.63
N LEU A 51 -4.67 -8.12 7.33
CA LEU A 51 -4.30 -7.49 6.06
C LEU A 51 -4.52 -8.46 4.88
N LEU A 52 -4.23 -9.75 5.06
CA LEU A 52 -4.49 -10.78 4.06
C LEU A 52 -5.99 -10.85 3.71
N ILE A 53 -6.86 -10.91 4.73
CA ILE A 53 -8.32 -10.97 4.53
C ILE A 53 -8.82 -9.72 3.80
N HIS A 54 -8.41 -8.52 4.24
CA HIS A 54 -8.80 -7.27 3.58
C HIS A 54 -8.29 -7.17 2.15
N PHE A 55 -7.06 -7.64 1.90
CA PHE A 55 -6.50 -7.72 0.56
C PHE A 55 -7.29 -8.70 -0.33
N SER A 56 -7.66 -9.88 0.18
CA SER A 56 -8.48 -10.85 -0.56
C SER A 56 -9.85 -10.28 -0.94
N ILE A 57 -10.52 -9.56 -0.02
CA ILE A 57 -11.80 -8.92 -0.32
C ILE A 57 -11.63 -7.82 -1.38
N MET A 58 -10.55 -7.03 -1.32
CA MET A 58 -10.24 -6.02 -2.32
C MET A 58 -10.01 -6.65 -3.71
N VAL A 59 -9.24 -7.73 -3.79
CA VAL A 59 -9.00 -8.47 -5.04
C VAL A 59 -10.31 -9.03 -5.61
N TYR A 60 -11.20 -9.55 -4.74
CA TYR A 60 -12.53 -9.99 -5.15
C TYR A 60 -13.36 -8.83 -5.73
N GLY A 61 -13.36 -7.67 -5.07
CA GLY A 61 -14.02 -6.45 -5.57
C GLY A 61 -13.46 -5.98 -6.91
N PHE A 62 -12.14 -6.03 -7.10
CA PHE A 62 -11.49 -5.75 -8.39
C PHE A 62 -11.93 -6.73 -9.48
N HIS A 63 -11.98 -8.03 -9.18
CA HIS A 63 -12.46 -9.04 -10.12
C HIS A 63 -13.91 -8.76 -10.54
N LEU A 64 -14.79 -8.42 -9.58
CA LEU A 64 -16.17 -8.08 -9.88
C LEU A 64 -16.28 -6.82 -10.77
N LEU A 65 -15.49 -5.78 -10.48
CA LEU A 65 -15.41 -4.60 -11.32
C LEU A 65 -14.96 -4.97 -12.74
N ALA A 66 -13.92 -5.80 -12.88
CA ALA A 66 -13.40 -6.23 -14.18
C ALA A 66 -14.45 -6.98 -15.00
N VAL A 67 -15.32 -7.79 -14.39
CA VAL A 67 -16.39 -8.50 -15.09
C VAL A 67 -17.53 -7.54 -15.50
N HIS A 68 -17.89 -6.57 -14.66
CA HIS A 68 -19.09 -5.75 -14.86
C HIS A 68 -18.84 -4.31 -15.34
N HIS A 69 -17.58 -3.89 -15.53
CA HIS A 69 -17.24 -2.49 -15.86
C HIS A 69 -17.96 -1.94 -17.10
N VAL A 70 -18.26 -2.78 -18.10
CA VAL A 70 -18.91 -2.37 -19.35
C VAL A 70 -20.34 -1.84 -19.12
N GLY A 71 -21.03 -2.32 -18.10
CA GLY A 71 -22.40 -1.91 -17.77
C GLY A 71 -22.47 -0.76 -16.76
N LEU A 72 -21.34 -0.27 -16.26
CA LEU A 72 -21.28 0.74 -15.20
C LEU A 72 -21.01 2.14 -15.77
N ASN A 73 -21.56 3.15 -15.11
CA ASN A 73 -21.24 4.55 -15.41
C ASN A 73 -19.71 4.79 -15.26
N PRO A 74 -19.02 5.44 -16.21
CA PRO A 74 -17.59 5.74 -16.13
C PRO A 74 -17.16 6.40 -14.81
N LEU A 75 -18.00 7.28 -14.24
CA LEU A 75 -17.72 7.91 -12.94
C LEU A 75 -17.70 6.90 -11.79
N THR A 76 -18.59 5.90 -11.83
CA THR A 76 -18.62 4.81 -10.86
C THR A 76 -17.38 3.94 -10.98
N VAL A 77 -16.97 3.59 -12.21
CA VAL A 77 -15.74 2.83 -12.46
C VAL A 77 -14.51 3.59 -11.94
N LEU A 78 -14.41 4.88 -12.25
CA LEU A 78 -13.31 5.73 -11.75
C LEU A 78 -13.27 5.75 -10.22
N THR A 79 -14.43 5.85 -9.57
CA THR A 79 -14.52 5.82 -8.09
C THR A 79 -13.98 4.51 -7.53
N PHE A 80 -14.34 3.36 -8.11
CA PHE A 80 -13.80 2.07 -7.67
C PHE A 80 -12.30 1.93 -7.93
N VAL A 81 -11.78 2.43 -9.06
CA VAL A 81 -10.34 2.42 -9.34
C VAL A 81 -9.57 3.25 -8.32
N ILE A 82 -10.04 4.47 -8.02
CA ILE A 82 -9.46 5.33 -6.98
C ILE A 82 -9.51 4.62 -5.62
N TYR A 83 -10.63 3.98 -5.30
CA TYR A 83 -10.78 3.22 -4.07
C TYR A 83 -9.80 2.04 -3.96
N ILE A 84 -9.55 1.31 -5.05
CA ILE A 84 -8.59 0.18 -5.08
C ILE A 84 -7.16 0.69 -4.85
N ILE A 85 -6.75 1.75 -5.54
CA ILE A 85 -5.42 2.37 -5.35
C ILE A 85 -5.27 2.88 -3.91
N GLY A 86 -6.30 3.54 -3.39
CA GLY A 86 -6.35 3.95 -1.99
C GLY A 86 -6.21 2.75 -1.06
N SER A 87 -6.93 1.66 -1.31
CA SER A 87 -6.89 0.46 -0.47
C SER A 87 -5.51 -0.20 -0.42
N LEU A 88 -4.84 -0.33 -1.57
CA LEU A 88 -3.46 -0.81 -1.64
C LEU A 88 -2.51 0.09 -0.86
N THR A 89 -2.70 1.40 -0.95
CA THR A 89 -1.92 2.39 -0.21
C THR A 89 -2.13 2.25 1.31
N ALA A 90 -3.38 2.05 1.76
CA ALA A 90 -3.73 1.83 3.15
C ALA A 90 -3.03 0.60 3.73
N ILE A 91 -3.16 -0.54 3.01
CA ILE A 91 -2.57 -1.82 3.39
C ILE A 91 -1.03 -1.71 3.44
N GLY A 92 -0.41 -1.05 2.46
CA GLY A 92 1.02 -0.80 2.45
C GLY A 92 1.50 0.05 3.64
N MET A 93 0.73 1.08 4.04
CA MET A 93 1.04 1.88 5.22
C MET A 93 0.93 1.10 6.53
N LEU A 94 -0.01 0.15 6.62
CA LEU A 94 -0.14 -0.79 7.73
C LEU A 94 1.04 -1.75 7.81
N PHE A 95 1.49 -2.30 6.67
CA PHE A 95 2.71 -3.12 6.60
C PHE A 95 3.96 -2.34 7.01
N ASP A 96 4.06 -1.07 6.62
CA ASP A 96 5.15 -0.17 7.01
C ASP A 96 5.05 0.35 8.46
N ASN A 97 4.00 -0.04 9.21
CA ASN A 97 3.71 0.43 10.56
C ASN A 97 3.79 1.97 10.70
N LYS A 98 3.26 2.71 9.71
CA LYS A 98 3.27 4.18 9.70
C LYS A 98 2.26 4.78 10.69
N PRO A 99 2.56 5.93 11.32
CA PRO A 99 1.68 6.52 12.34
C PRO A 99 0.30 6.92 11.80
N ASN A 100 0.22 7.32 10.52
CA ASN A 100 -1.03 7.72 9.88
C ASN A 100 -1.84 6.54 9.30
N ALA A 101 -1.33 5.32 9.40
CA ALA A 101 -1.95 4.14 8.81
C ALA A 101 -3.34 3.86 9.38
N CYS A 102 -3.53 4.06 10.70
CA CYS A 102 -4.82 3.85 11.37
C CYS A 102 -5.93 4.76 10.82
N VAL A 103 -5.61 6.05 10.62
CA VAL A 103 -6.58 7.04 10.11
C VAL A 103 -6.97 6.71 8.66
N PHE A 104 -6.00 6.30 7.87
CA PHE A 104 -6.25 5.97 6.47
C PHE A 104 -7.04 4.67 6.32
N GLU A 105 -6.80 3.68 7.19
CA GLU A 105 -7.58 2.45 7.24
C GLU A 105 -9.03 2.70 7.67
N LEU A 106 -9.25 3.58 8.65
CA LEU A 106 -10.58 4.05 9.03
C LEU A 106 -11.29 4.71 7.84
N CYS A 107 -10.64 5.66 7.18
CA CYS A 107 -11.18 6.34 6.01
C CYS A 107 -11.57 5.34 4.92
N ARG A 108 -10.70 4.38 4.62
CA ARG A 108 -10.95 3.30 3.64
C ARG A 108 -12.19 2.47 4.00
N CYS A 109 -12.35 2.11 5.27
CA CYS A 109 -13.51 1.34 5.72
C CYS A 109 -14.81 2.14 5.59
N MET A 110 -14.80 3.41 6.01
CA MET A 110 -15.95 4.30 5.89
C MET A 110 -16.36 4.51 4.44
N VAL A 111 -15.40 4.76 3.55
CA VAL A 111 -15.69 4.91 2.12
C VAL A 111 -16.36 3.66 1.56
N LEU A 112 -15.87 2.46 1.86
CA LEU A 112 -16.51 1.24 1.35
C LEU A 112 -17.93 1.04 1.87
N VAL A 113 -18.16 1.26 3.17
CA VAL A 113 -19.50 1.16 3.76
C VAL A 113 -20.46 2.15 3.08
N THR A 114 -20.03 3.39 2.88
CA THR A 114 -20.86 4.38 2.17
C THR A 114 -21.10 4.01 0.70
N LEU A 115 -20.13 3.40 0.02
CA LEU A 115 -20.31 2.89 -1.35
C LEU A 115 -21.32 1.74 -1.37
N ILE A 116 -21.27 0.82 -0.40
CA ILE A 116 -22.22 -0.29 -0.26
C ILE A 116 -23.64 0.20 -0.01
N GLN A 117 -23.82 1.20 0.85
CA GLN A 117 -25.14 1.73 1.17
C GLN A 117 -25.74 2.58 0.04
N ARG A 118 -24.90 3.31 -0.72
CA ARG A 118 -25.39 4.21 -1.77
C ARG A 118 -25.52 3.55 -3.14
N MET A 119 -24.75 2.51 -3.42
CA MET A 119 -24.77 1.80 -4.70
C MET A 119 -25.62 0.55 -4.59
N GLN A 120 -26.59 0.40 -5.49
CA GLN A 120 -27.29 -0.88 -5.63
C GLN A 120 -26.42 -1.85 -6.42
N PHE A 121 -25.78 -2.78 -5.73
CA PHE A 121 -25.00 -3.84 -6.37
C PHE A 121 -25.94 -4.90 -6.97
N ILE A 122 -26.25 -4.75 -8.25
CA ILE A 122 -27.04 -5.72 -9.02
C ILE A 122 -26.19 -6.99 -9.20
N ASN A 123 -26.71 -8.16 -8.83
CA ASN A 123 -26.10 -9.50 -8.92
C ASN A 123 -25.16 -9.95 -7.77
N ILE A 124 -25.07 -9.23 -6.65
CA ILE A 124 -24.43 -9.77 -5.43
C ILE A 124 -25.49 -10.23 -4.45
N ASN A 125 -25.26 -11.37 -3.78
CA ASN A 125 -26.13 -11.83 -2.71
C ASN A 125 -26.18 -10.78 -1.57
N GLU A 126 -27.38 -10.33 -1.21
CA GLU A 126 -27.61 -9.33 -0.16
C GLU A 126 -26.99 -9.76 1.18
N ASN A 127 -27.04 -11.05 1.52
CA ASN A 127 -26.44 -11.58 2.74
C ASN A 127 -24.91 -11.45 2.74
N LEU A 128 -24.28 -11.63 1.58
CA LEU A 128 -22.82 -11.48 1.44
C LEU A 128 -22.42 -10.02 1.55
N LEU A 129 -23.20 -9.12 0.92
CA LEU A 129 -22.97 -7.68 0.98
C LEU A 129 -23.11 -7.16 2.42
N LEU A 130 -24.14 -7.61 3.14
CA LEU A 130 -24.34 -7.30 4.56
C LEU A 130 -23.18 -7.81 5.42
N THR A 131 -22.67 -9.01 5.12
CA THR A 131 -21.52 -9.59 5.83
C THR A 131 -20.27 -8.71 5.64
N PHE A 132 -20.00 -8.25 4.41
CA PHE A 132 -18.91 -7.32 4.16
C PHE A 132 -19.13 -5.98 4.85
N GLU A 133 -20.32 -5.42 4.80
CA GLU A 133 -20.64 -4.17 5.49
C GLU A 133 -20.34 -4.28 7.00
N ILE A 134 -20.85 -5.30 7.67
CA ILE A 134 -20.61 -5.53 9.11
C ILE A 134 -19.11 -5.69 9.37
N PHE A 135 -18.41 -6.50 8.57
CA PHE A 135 -16.96 -6.70 8.73
C PHE A 135 -16.15 -5.41 8.61
N PHE A 136 -16.50 -4.54 7.65
CA PHE A 136 -15.84 -3.26 7.44
C PHE A 136 -16.21 -2.21 8.49
N VAL A 137 -17.45 -2.21 8.99
CA VAL A 137 -17.85 -1.37 10.13
C VAL A 137 -17.08 -1.76 11.38
N LEU A 138 -16.99 -3.06 11.71
CA LEU A 138 -16.22 -3.53 12.86
C LEU A 138 -14.73 -3.21 12.72
N SER A 139 -14.16 -3.39 11.52
CA SER A 139 -12.77 -3.02 11.23
C SER A 139 -12.54 -1.51 11.40
N GLY A 140 -13.45 -0.68 10.88
CA GLY A 140 -13.43 0.76 11.06
C GLY A 140 -13.50 1.17 12.52
N LEU A 141 -14.42 0.60 13.29
CA LEU A 141 -14.55 0.84 14.74
C LEU A 141 -13.27 0.46 15.50
N PHE A 142 -12.69 -0.70 15.20
CA PHE A 142 -11.43 -1.14 15.80
C PHE A 142 -10.30 -0.13 15.54
N TRP A 143 -10.10 0.28 14.29
CA TRP A 143 -9.06 1.25 13.93
C TRP A 143 -9.37 2.68 14.37
N PHE A 144 -10.65 3.03 14.52
CA PHE A 144 -11.07 4.28 15.15
C PHE A 144 -10.61 4.32 16.61
N LEU A 145 -10.91 3.28 17.41
CA LEU A 145 -10.48 3.15 18.81
C LEU A 145 -8.95 3.14 18.95
N GLN A 146 -8.26 2.51 18.00
CA GLN A 146 -6.80 2.52 17.92
C GLN A 146 -6.24 3.93 17.62
N SER A 147 -6.91 4.70 16.74
CA SER A 147 -6.44 6.03 16.33
C SER A 147 -6.56 7.09 17.43
N ILE A 148 -7.59 6.98 18.29
CA ILE A 148 -7.75 7.82 19.50
C ILE A 148 -6.81 7.40 20.66
N LYS A 149 -5.83 6.52 20.40
CA LYS A 149 -4.84 6.01 21.37
C LYS A 149 -5.43 5.30 22.60
N VAL A 150 -6.71 4.92 22.57
CA VAL A 150 -7.35 4.15 23.65
C VAL A 150 -6.79 2.73 23.73
N LEU A 151 -6.39 2.18 22.59
CA LEU A 151 -5.65 0.93 22.46
C LEU A 151 -4.25 1.30 21.98
N GLN A 152 -3.22 1.36 22.83
CA GLN A 152 -1.85 1.46 22.32
C GLN A 152 -1.31 0.04 22.16
N ILE A 153 -1.19 -0.42 20.91
CA ILE A 153 -0.31 -1.54 20.60
C ILE A 153 1.12 -1.00 20.77
N SER A 154 1.62 -1.04 22.01
CA SER A 154 3.04 -0.90 22.27
C SER A 154 3.69 -2.16 21.71
N SER A 155 4.18 -2.09 20.47
CA SER A 155 5.16 -3.09 20.04
C SER A 155 6.39 -2.88 20.93
N LYS A 156 6.53 -3.72 21.95
CA LYS A 156 7.78 -3.81 22.70
C LYS A 156 8.86 -4.24 21.71
N ILE A 157 9.62 -3.27 21.21
CA ILE A 157 10.86 -3.48 20.48
C ILE A 157 11.80 -4.17 21.48
N LYS A 158 11.90 -5.49 21.38
CA LYS A 158 12.92 -6.26 22.09
C LYS A 158 14.20 -6.09 21.28
N LEU A 159 14.97 -5.06 21.60
CA LEU A 159 16.38 -4.95 21.20
C LEU A 159 17.10 -6.16 21.79
N HIS A 160 17.70 -6.98 20.91
CA HIS A 160 18.60 -8.06 21.28
C HIS A 160 19.88 -7.94 20.46
#